data_AF-A0A6G3XW70-F1
#
_entry.id   AF-A0A6G3XW70-F1
#
_cell.length_a   1.000
_cell.length_b   1.000
_cell.length_c   1.000
_cell.angle_alpha   90.00
_cell.angle_beta   90.00
_cell.angle_gamma   90.00
#
_symmetry.space_group_name_H-M   'P 1'
#
loop_
_entity.id
_entity.type
_entity.pdbx_description
1 polymer ?
#
loop_
_entity_poly.entity_id
_entity_poly.type
_entity_poly.pdbx_seq_one_letter_code
_entity_poly.pdbx_strand_id
1 'polypeptide(L)'
;PVSQKKDEILEAIRDHQVVIVAGETGSGKTTQIPKICMELGRGVRGMIGHTQPRRIAARTVAERVADELKTPLGETVGWKVRFTDQVNPESTYLKLMTDGILLAE
;
A
#
# COMPACT_ATOMS: atom_id res chain seq x y z
N PRO A 1 -17.04 -1.68 -0.36
CA PRO A 1 -17.34 -0.47 0.45
C PRO A 1 -16.37 0.68 0.21
N VAL A 2 -15.05 0.48 0.42
CA VAL A 2 -14.05 1.56 0.18
C VAL A 2 -14.08 2.06 -1.27
N SER A 3 -14.17 1.16 -2.26
CA SER A 3 -14.24 1.54 -3.68
C SER A 3 -15.47 2.39 -4.04
N GLN A 4 -16.57 2.32 -3.28
CA GLN A 4 -17.76 3.16 -3.51
C GLN A 4 -17.57 4.58 -2.98
N LYS A 5 -16.65 4.78 -2.03
CA LYS A 5 -16.27 6.08 -1.47
C LYS A 5 -14.93 6.57 -2.03
N LYS A 6 -14.53 6.06 -3.20
CA LYS A 6 -13.23 6.33 -3.81
C LYS A 6 -12.98 7.83 -3.94
N ASP A 7 -13.91 8.57 -4.54
CA ASP A 7 -13.74 9.98 -4.85
C ASP A 7 -13.65 10.83 -3.56
N GLU A 8 -14.49 10.55 -2.57
CA GLU A 8 -14.44 11.18 -1.23
C GLU A 8 -13.08 10.97 -0.55
N ILE A 9 -12.56 9.73 -0.58
CA ILE A 9 -11.25 9.39 0.01
C ILE A 9 -10.12 10.07 -0.78
N LEU A 10 -10.22 10.09 -2.11
CA LEU A 10 -9.25 10.68 -3.01
C LEU A 10 -9.13 12.20 -2.75
N GLU A 11 -10.26 12.90 -2.65
CA GLU A 11 -10.31 14.33 -2.32
C GLU A 11 -9.72 14.59 -0.93
N ALA A 12 -10.12 13.79 0.08
CA ALA A 12 -9.58 13.93 1.42
C ALA A 12 -8.04 13.81 1.46
N ILE A 13 -7.47 12.80 0.78
CA ILE A 13 -6.01 12.57 0.73
C ILE A 13 -5.28 13.65 -0.08
N ARG A 14 -5.94 14.24 -1.09
CA ARG A 14 -5.37 15.34 -1.89
C ARG A 14 -5.26 16.62 -1.04
N ASP A 15 -6.31 16.93 -0.30
CA ASP A 15 -6.50 18.25 0.32
C ASP A 15 -5.99 18.32 1.77
N HIS A 16 -5.72 17.17 2.40
CA HIS A 16 -5.25 17.10 3.79
C HIS A 16 -3.95 16.31 3.90
N GLN A 17 -3.01 16.82 4.72
CA GLN A 17 -1.75 16.13 4.99
C GLN A 17 -1.95 14.81 5.77
N VAL A 18 -2.98 14.75 6.62
CA VAL A 18 -3.30 13.57 7.44
C VAL A 18 -4.79 13.29 7.33
N VAL A 19 -5.14 12.04 7.01
CA VAL A 19 -6.53 11.57 6.89
C VAL A 19 -6.68 10.28 7.70
N ILE A 20 -7.74 10.21 8.52
CA ILE A 20 -8.10 9.00 9.24
C ILE A 20 -9.24 8.31 8.50
N VAL A 21 -8.98 7.12 7.97
CA VAL A 21 -10.00 6.31 7.26
C VAL A 21 -10.43 5.16 8.17
N ALA A 22 -11.64 5.26 8.72
CA ALA A 22 -12.24 4.22 9.55
C ALA A 22 -13.25 3.36 8.75
N GLY A 23 -13.36 2.09 9.11
CA GLY A 23 -14.36 1.18 8.56
C GLY A 23 -14.16 -0.24 9.08
N GLU A 24 -15.15 -1.10 8.95
CA GLU A 24 -15.09 -2.49 9.43
C GLU A 24 -14.00 -3.34 8.73
N THR A 25 -13.60 -4.44 9.38
CA THR A 25 -12.74 -5.45 8.74
C THR A 25 -13.45 -6.00 7.50
N GLY A 26 -12.70 -6.21 6.41
CA GLY A 26 -13.29 -6.65 5.14
C GLY A 26 -13.84 -5.53 4.25
N SER A 27 -13.84 -4.26 4.71
CA SER A 27 -14.34 -3.14 3.89
C SER A 27 -13.45 -2.80 2.68
N GLY A 28 -12.25 -3.38 2.59
CA GLY A 28 -11.30 -3.20 1.49
C GLY A 28 -10.20 -2.15 1.75
N LYS A 29 -10.09 -1.59 2.97
CA LYS A 29 -9.12 -0.52 3.29
C LYS A 29 -7.69 -0.89 2.86
N THR A 30 -7.22 -2.03 3.36
CA THR A 30 -5.85 -2.53 3.19
C THR A 30 -5.45 -2.75 1.73
N THR A 31 -6.40 -3.05 0.83
CA THR A 31 -6.10 -3.30 -0.58
C THR A 31 -6.47 -2.13 -1.49
N GLN A 32 -7.48 -1.32 -1.15
CA GLN A 32 -7.98 -0.27 -2.04
C GLN A 32 -7.35 1.11 -1.78
N ILE A 33 -7.13 1.50 -0.52
CA ILE A 33 -6.52 2.80 -0.18
C ILE A 33 -5.15 3.01 -0.86
N PRO A 34 -4.20 2.05 -0.85
CA PRO A 34 -2.92 2.26 -1.52
C PRO A 34 -3.08 2.49 -3.03
N LYS A 35 -4.05 1.84 -3.69
CA LYS A 35 -4.34 2.07 -5.12
C LYS A 35 -4.89 3.47 -5.38
N ILE A 36 -5.73 4.00 -4.48
CA ILE A 36 -6.19 5.40 -4.54
C ILE A 36 -5.01 6.36 -4.39
N CYS A 37 -4.09 6.07 -3.47
CA CYS A 37 -2.86 6.85 -3.32
C CYS A 37 -2.00 6.82 -4.60
N MET A 38 -1.87 5.65 -5.25
CA MET A 38 -1.14 5.53 -6.52
C MET A 38 -1.80 6.35 -7.64
N GLU A 39 -3.13 6.34 -7.73
CA GLU A 39 -3.88 7.13 -8.71
C GLU A 39 -3.69 8.64 -8.53
N LEU A 40 -3.52 9.10 -7.28
CA LEU A 40 -3.12 10.47 -6.96
C LEU A 40 -1.64 10.78 -7.29
N GLY A 41 -0.91 9.84 -7.88
CA GLY A 41 0.51 9.97 -8.16
C GLY A 41 1.41 9.87 -6.94
N ARG A 42 0.90 9.40 -5.79
CA ARG A 42 1.76 9.07 -4.63
C ARG A 42 2.64 7.88 -5.01
N GLY A 43 3.87 7.87 -4.51
CA GLY A 43 4.86 6.85 -4.87
C GLY A 43 5.61 7.10 -6.16
N VAL A 44 5.30 8.14 -6.97
CA VAL A 44 6.12 8.50 -8.13
C VAL A 44 7.39 9.26 -7.71
N ARG A 45 7.27 10.15 -6.71
CA ARG A 45 8.41 10.86 -6.09
C ARG A 45 8.80 10.21 -4.76
N GLY A 46 9.14 8.92 -4.79
CA GLY A 46 9.46 8.12 -3.61
C GLY A 46 8.74 6.76 -3.63
N MET A 47 8.27 6.28 -2.49
CA MET A 47 7.45 5.06 -2.40
C MET A 47 6.29 5.26 -1.43
N ILE A 48 5.16 4.60 -1.69
CA ILE A 48 4.09 4.47 -0.71
C ILE A 48 4.50 3.36 0.27
N GLY A 49 4.70 3.72 1.53
CA GLY A 49 4.90 2.76 2.61
C GLY A 49 3.57 2.34 3.22
N HIS A 50 3.27 1.05 3.21
CA HIS A 50 2.08 0.50 3.83
C HIS A 50 2.47 -0.55 4.86
N THR A 51 2.39 -0.18 6.13
CA THR A 51 2.83 -1.05 7.22
C THR A 51 1.74 -2.04 7.63
N GLN A 52 2.18 -3.22 8.05
CA GLN A 52 1.34 -4.30 8.55
C GLN A 52 1.97 -4.85 9.84
N PRO A 53 1.19 -5.10 10.90
CA PRO A 53 1.75 -5.57 12.17
C PRO A 53 2.28 -7.01 12.09
N ARG A 54 1.95 -7.76 11.04
CA ARG A 54 2.33 -9.17 10.85
C ARG A 54 3.03 -9.37 9.51
N ARG A 55 4.12 -10.15 9.51
CA ARG A 55 4.88 -10.46 8.29
C ARG A 55 4.04 -11.14 7.22
N ILE A 56 3.22 -12.11 7.62
CA ILE A 56 2.34 -12.83 6.69
C ILE A 56 1.33 -11.87 6.03
N ALA A 57 0.83 -10.88 6.77
CA ALA A 57 -0.10 -9.90 6.22
C ALA A 57 0.60 -8.95 5.22
N ALA A 58 1.84 -8.51 5.50
CA ALA A 58 2.60 -7.71 4.55
C ALA A 58 2.76 -8.43 3.20
N ARG A 59 3.12 -9.72 3.24
CA ARG A 59 3.30 -10.54 2.04
C ARG A 59 1.98 -10.81 1.31
N THR A 60 0.95 -11.32 1.99
CA THR A 60 -0.31 -11.71 1.33
C THR A 60 -1.08 -10.52 0.79
N VAL A 61 -0.99 -9.35 1.45
CA VAL A 61 -1.54 -8.11 0.91
C VAL A 61 -0.77 -7.66 -0.32
N ALA A 62 0.56 -7.79 -0.34
CA ALA A 62 1.37 -7.45 -1.51
C ALA A 62 1.00 -8.31 -2.72
N GLU A 63 0.96 -9.63 -2.53
CA GLU A 63 0.52 -10.61 -3.53
C GLU A 63 -0.87 -10.23 -4.07
N ARG A 64 -1.84 -9.97 -3.16
CA ARG A 64 -3.20 -9.60 -3.56
C ARG A 64 -3.28 -8.30 -4.34
N VAL A 65 -2.55 -7.26 -3.94
CA VAL A 65 -2.59 -5.95 -4.63
C VAL A 65 -1.87 -6.04 -5.97
N ALA A 66 -0.77 -6.79 -6.07
CA ALA A 66 -0.08 -7.07 -7.33
C ALA A 66 -1.01 -7.79 -8.33
N ASP A 67 -1.72 -8.83 -7.87
CA ASP A 67 -2.70 -9.56 -8.69
C ASP A 67 -3.83 -8.64 -9.18
N GLU A 68 -4.40 -7.80 -8.29
CA GLU A 68 -5.46 -6.86 -8.65
C GLU A 68 -5.00 -5.79 -9.66
N LEU A 69 -3.71 -5.42 -9.63
CA LEU A 69 -3.10 -4.49 -10.57
C LEU A 69 -2.53 -5.18 -11.82
N LYS A 70 -2.61 -6.51 -11.90
CA LYS A 70 -2.07 -7.33 -13.00
C LYS A 70 -0.58 -7.04 -13.28
N THR A 71 0.20 -6.92 -12.22
CA THR A 71 1.64 -6.65 -12.26
C THR A 71 2.39 -7.75 -11.50
N PRO A 72 3.59 -8.15 -11.94
CA PRO A 72 4.41 -9.09 -11.18
C PRO A 72 4.71 -8.56 -9.77
N LEU A 73 4.67 -9.46 -8.79
CA LEU A 73 5.11 -9.14 -7.42
C LEU A 73 6.61 -8.83 -7.41
N GLY A 74 6.98 -7.71 -6.81
CA GLY A 74 8.35 -7.19 -6.78
C GLY A 74 8.62 -6.10 -7.80
N GLU A 75 7.71 -5.85 -8.75
CA GLU A 75 7.76 -4.68 -9.63
C GLU A 75 6.97 -3.53 -9.00
N THR A 76 5.83 -3.15 -9.59
CA THR A 76 4.97 -2.04 -9.13
C THR A 76 4.62 -2.13 -7.63
N VAL A 77 4.41 -3.36 -7.15
CA VAL A 77 4.08 -3.69 -5.77
C VAL A 77 5.13 -4.63 -5.23
N GLY A 78 5.78 -4.27 -4.13
CA GLY A 78 6.79 -5.08 -3.47
C GLY A 78 6.54 -5.19 -1.97
N TRP A 79 7.30 -6.05 -1.29
CA TRP A 79 7.21 -6.18 0.15
C TRP A 79 8.55 -6.45 0.83
N LYS A 80 8.68 -6.00 2.08
CA LYS A 80 9.89 -6.18 2.89
C LYS A 80 9.54 -6.48 4.34
N VAL A 81 10.08 -7.57 4.86
CA VAL A 81 10.05 -7.91 6.29
C VAL A 81 11.45 -8.23 6.76
N ARG A 82 11.62 -8.46 8.06
CA ARG A 82 12.93 -8.82 8.60
C ARG A 82 13.46 -10.09 7.91
N PHE A 83 14.68 -9.97 7.36
CA PHE A 83 15.44 -11.02 6.67
C PHE A 83 14.94 -11.43 5.27
N THR A 84 13.88 -10.81 4.74
CA THR A 84 13.34 -11.18 3.43
C THR A 84 12.68 -9.99 2.76
N ASP A 85 13.03 -9.74 1.50
CA ASP A 85 12.41 -8.73 0.67
C ASP A 85 12.19 -9.21 -0.76
N GLN A 86 11.24 -8.55 -1.41
CA GLN A 86 10.94 -8.67 -2.82
C GLN A 86 10.46 -7.31 -3.29
N VAL A 87 11.42 -6.41 -3.51
CA VAL A 87 11.22 -5.01 -3.89
C VAL A 87 12.23 -4.68 -4.97
N ASN A 88 11.80 -4.06 -6.06
CA ASN A 88 12.68 -3.45 -7.04
C ASN A 88 12.71 -1.94 -6.79
N PRO A 89 13.84 -1.36 -6.34
CA PRO A 89 13.92 0.07 -6.04
C PRO A 89 13.57 1.01 -7.21
N GLU A 90 13.74 0.54 -8.45
CA GLU A 90 13.49 1.35 -9.65
C GLU A 90 12.03 1.31 -10.12
N SER A 91 11.27 0.28 -9.74
CA SER A 91 9.91 0.07 -10.24
C SER A 91 8.84 -0.12 -9.17
N THR A 92 9.22 -0.28 -7.89
CA THR A 92 8.25 -0.39 -6.79
C THR A 92 7.72 0.96 -6.36
N TYR A 93 6.41 1.17 -6.58
CA TYR A 93 5.67 2.33 -6.13
C TYR A 93 4.99 2.10 -4.77
N LEU A 94 4.64 0.84 -4.46
CA LEU A 94 3.97 0.44 -3.22
C LEU A 94 4.80 -0.64 -2.50
N LYS A 95 5.33 -0.31 -1.33
CA LYS A 95 6.08 -1.23 -0.46
C LYS A 95 5.23 -1.63 0.76
N LEU A 96 4.85 -2.90 0.81
CA LEU A 96 4.24 -3.51 1.99
C LEU A 96 5.34 -3.90 2.97
N MET A 97 5.23 -3.52 4.24
CA MET A 97 6.29 -3.84 5.20
C MET A 97 5.77 -4.03 6.61
N THR A 98 6.60 -4.56 7.50
CA THR A 98 6.29 -4.51 8.94
C THR A 98 6.70 -3.19 9.55
N ASP A 99 6.04 -2.78 10.64
CA ASP A 99 6.37 -1.54 11.38
C ASP A 99 7.86 -1.49 11.75
N GLY A 100 8.44 -2.61 12.19
CA GLY A 100 9.87 -2.71 12.52
C GLY A 100 10.82 -2.57 11.33
N ILE A 101 10.36 -2.73 10.08
CA ILE A 101 11.16 -2.40 8.90
C ILE A 101 11.15 -0.89 8.68
N LEU A 102 9.98 -0.25 8.76
CA LEU A 102 9.87 1.20 8.59
C LEU A 102 10.72 1.96 9.61
N LEU A 103 10.74 1.50 10.86
CA LEU A 103 11.54 2.12 11.93
C LEU A 103 13.06 1.93 11.77
N ALA A 104 13.50 1.05 10.88
CA ALA A 104 14.90 0.78 10.60
C ALA A 104 15.37 1.32 9.23
N GLU A 105 14.48 1.98 8.46
CA GLU A 105 14.84 2.69 7.22
C GLU A 105 15.44 4.08 7.49
#